data_AF-A0A9E1SF66-F1
#
_entry.id   AF-A0A9E1SF66-F1
#
_cell.length_a   1.000
_cell.length_b   1.000
_cell.length_c   1.000
_cell.angle_alpha   90.00
_cell.angle_beta   90.00
_cell.angle_gamma   90.00
#
_symmetry.space_group_name_H-M   'P 1'
#
loop_
_entity.id
_entity.type
_entity.pdbx_description
1 polymer ?
#
loop_
_entity_poly.entity_id
_entity_poly.type
_entity_poly.pdbx_seq_one_letter_code
_entity_poly.pdbx_strand_id
1 'polypeptide(L)'
;MIFWVANKKAKGIAKLTDFRFNSKERKLYAQLLLSGEEKKEELWLEDFTLTTHKQSFQLVIHQIQSNRPWLDCLLKNFVLEREWKVPDKHADLIHYLLALDNSGQEENSE
;
A
#
# COMPACT_ATOMS: atom_id res chain seq x y z
N MET A 1 3.84 9.25 -10.49
CA MET A 1 2.44 9.64 -10.18
C MET A 1 1.98 9.19 -8.80
N ILE A 2 2.20 7.93 -8.40
CA ILE A 2 1.78 7.34 -7.11
C ILE A 2 2.24 8.16 -5.89
N PHE A 3 3.53 8.50 -5.81
CA PHE A 3 4.07 9.32 -4.72
C PHE A 3 3.35 10.65 -4.54
N TRP A 4 2.95 11.32 -5.63
CA TRP A 4 2.29 12.61 -5.56
C TRP A 4 0.87 12.48 -5.00
N VAL A 5 0.09 11.50 -5.49
CA VAL A 5 -1.26 11.23 -5.01
C VAL A 5 -1.24 10.80 -3.54
N ALA A 6 -0.35 9.87 -3.18
CA ALA A 6 -0.20 9.38 -1.81
C ALA A 6 0.17 10.52 -0.85
N ASN A 7 1.17 11.35 -1.20
CA ASN A 7 1.56 12.48 -0.38
C ASN A 7 0.48 13.58 -0.29
N LYS A 8 -0.31 13.79 -1.35
CA LYS A 8 -1.45 14.72 -1.31
C LYS A 8 -2.52 14.26 -0.33
N LYS A 9 -2.77 12.95 -0.23
CA LYS A 9 -3.74 12.35 0.70
C LYS A 9 -3.21 12.29 2.13
N ALA A 10 -1.92 12.01 2.31
CA ALA A 10 -1.27 11.91 3.61
C ALA A 10 -0.85 13.28 4.19
N LYS A 11 -1.16 14.39 3.50
CA LYS A 11 -0.79 15.74 3.91
C LYS A 11 -1.22 16.02 5.36
N GLY A 12 -0.26 16.40 6.20
CA GLY A 12 -0.47 16.68 7.63
C GLY A 12 -0.38 15.45 8.53
N ILE A 13 -0.24 14.25 7.97
CA ILE A 13 -0.14 12.98 8.71
C ILE A 13 1.22 12.33 8.46
N ALA A 14 1.62 12.18 7.19
CA ALA A 14 2.85 11.51 6.81
C ALA A 14 3.34 11.95 5.43
N LYS A 15 4.62 11.71 5.16
CA LYS A 15 5.23 11.84 3.83
C LYS A 15 5.77 10.48 3.38
N LEU A 16 5.24 9.97 2.28
CA LEU A 16 5.77 8.78 1.60
C LEU A 16 7.10 9.12 0.94
N THR A 17 8.16 8.43 1.37
CA THR A 17 9.54 8.62 0.90
C THR A 17 10.06 7.45 0.07
N ASP A 18 9.52 6.25 0.27
CA ASP A 18 9.79 5.10 -0.59
C ASP A 18 8.52 4.23 -0.74
N PHE A 19 8.38 3.54 -1.87
CA PHE A 19 7.24 2.69 -2.17
C PHE A 19 7.62 1.62 -3.19
N ARG A 20 7.38 0.36 -2.84
CA ARG A 20 7.54 -0.80 -3.73
C ARG A 20 6.29 -1.67 -3.65
N PHE A 21 5.84 -2.18 -4.78
CA PHE A 21 4.64 -3.00 -4.88
C PHE A 21 4.91 -4.14 -5.85
N ASN A 22 4.56 -5.36 -5.46
CA ASN A 22 4.64 -6.55 -6.27
C ASN A 22 3.31 -7.31 -6.11
N SER A 23 2.50 -7.34 -7.17
CA SER A 23 1.17 -7.93 -7.11
C SER A 23 1.23 -9.46 -7.19
N LYS A 24 2.21 -10.03 -7.89
CA LYS A 24 2.42 -11.48 -8.00
C LYS A 24 2.76 -12.09 -6.64
N GLU A 25 3.67 -11.47 -5.90
CA GLU A 25 4.05 -11.91 -4.55
C GLU A 25 3.06 -11.45 -3.48
N ARG A 26 2.11 -10.58 -3.84
CA ARG A 26 1.16 -9.94 -2.92
C ARG A 26 1.87 -9.18 -1.80
N LYS A 27 2.93 -8.46 -2.17
CA LYS A 27 3.79 -7.70 -1.26
C LYS A 27 3.77 -6.21 -1.55
N LEU A 28 3.80 -5.41 -0.49
CA LEU A 28 3.95 -3.96 -0.57
C LEU A 28 4.90 -3.50 0.52
N TYR A 29 5.85 -2.65 0.14
CA TYR A 29 6.71 -1.92 1.07
C TYR A 29 6.45 -0.42 0.94
N ALA A 30 6.33 0.26 2.07
CA ALA A 30 6.25 1.71 2.11
C ALA A 30 7.16 2.25 3.20
N GLN A 31 7.90 3.31 2.87
CA GLN A 31 8.65 4.10 3.85
C GLN A 31 7.98 5.47 3.99
N LEU A 32 7.66 5.84 5.21
CA LEU A 32 6.88 7.02 5.56
C LEU A 32 7.63 7.85 6.61
N LEU A 33 7.64 9.16 6.49
CA LEU A 33 8.00 10.06 7.59
C LEU A 33 6.71 10.60 8.21
N LEU A 34 6.38 10.18 9.43
CA LEU A 34 5.19 10.65 10.12
C LEU A 34 5.38 12.10 10.59
N SER A 35 4.29 12.88 10.59
CA SER A 35 4.32 14.26 11.05
C SER A 35 4.65 14.32 12.54
N GLY A 36 5.72 15.02 12.89
CA GLY A 36 6.21 15.12 14.27
C GLY A 36 7.21 14.04 14.67
N GLU A 37 7.49 13.06 13.80
CA GLU A 37 8.55 12.08 14.01
C GLU A 37 9.82 12.49 13.24
N GLU A 38 10.98 12.24 13.83
CA GLU A 38 12.28 12.49 13.18
C GLU A 38 12.72 11.31 12.30
N LYS A 39 12.32 10.09 12.69
CA LYS A 39 12.72 8.86 12.02
C LYS A 39 11.64 8.43 11.04
N LYS A 40 12.11 7.76 9.98
CA LYS A 40 11.23 7.14 9.00
C LYS A 40 10.71 5.81 9.55
N GLU A 41 9.45 5.58 9.26
CA GLU A 41 8.72 4.37 9.58
C GLU A 41 8.62 3.51 8.32
N GLU A 42 8.74 2.21 8.52
CA GLU A 42 8.71 1.22 7.45
C GLU A 42 7.52 0.30 7.69
N LEU A 43 6.79 0.05 6.61
CA LEU A 43 5.62 -0.80 6.56
C LEU A 43 5.84 -1.89 5.52
N TRP A 44 5.56 -3.11 5.92
CA TRP A 44 5.55 -4.28 5.05
C TRP A 44 4.18 -4.92 5.07
N LEU A 45 3.58 -5.02 3.90
CA LEU A 45 2.43 -5.87 3.62
C LEU A 45 2.97 -7.13 2.97
N GLU A 46 2.77 -8.28 3.60
CA GLU A 46 3.35 -9.55 3.12
C GLU A 46 2.30 -10.46 2.48
N ASP A 47 1.01 -10.22 2.75
CA ASP A 47 -0.09 -10.88 2.05
C ASP A 47 -1.35 -10.02 2.09
N PHE A 48 -2.04 -9.94 0.95
CA PHE A 48 -3.32 -9.28 0.78
C PHE A 48 -4.14 -9.95 -0.33
N THR A 49 -5.46 -9.82 -0.22
CA THR A 49 -6.40 -10.22 -1.27
C THR A 49 -7.08 -8.98 -1.83
N LEU A 50 -7.12 -8.88 -3.16
CA LEU A 50 -7.87 -7.86 -3.88
C LEU A 50 -8.99 -8.53 -4.67
N THR A 51 -10.25 -8.30 -4.27
CA THR A 51 -11.42 -8.81 -4.99
C THR A 51 -12.14 -7.67 -5.71
N THR A 52 -12.75 -7.99 -6.86
CA THR A 52 -13.60 -7.05 -7.59
C THR A 52 -15.05 -7.47 -7.40
N HIS A 53 -15.88 -6.60 -6.82
CA HIS A 53 -17.31 -6.84 -6.67
C HIS A 53 -18.12 -5.68 -7.26
N LYS A 54 -18.87 -5.98 -8.33
CA LYS A 54 -19.85 -5.07 -8.96
C LYS A 54 -19.34 -3.63 -9.12
N GLN A 55 -18.16 -3.46 -9.72
CA GLN A 55 -17.47 -2.17 -9.98
C GLN A 55 -16.64 -1.57 -8.82
N SER A 56 -16.68 -2.18 -7.62
CA SER A 56 -15.85 -1.76 -6.49
C SER A 56 -14.73 -2.77 -6.22
N PHE A 57 -13.57 -2.27 -5.80
CA PHE A 57 -12.46 -3.11 -5.33
C PHE A 57 -12.54 -3.26 -3.80
N GLN A 58 -12.34 -4.47 -3.31
CA GLN A 58 -12.19 -4.77 -1.89
C GLN A 58 -10.77 -5.27 -1.63
N LEU A 59 -10.11 -4.64 -0.67
CA LEU A 59 -8.80 -5.04 -0.20
C LEU A 59 -8.93 -5.66 1.19
N VAL A 60 -8.42 -6.88 1.36
CA VAL A 60 -8.25 -7.52 2.66
C VAL A 60 -6.77 -7.72 2.91
N ILE A 61 -6.29 -7.30 4.07
CA ILE A 61 -4.89 -7.39 4.45
C ILE A 61 -4.73 -8.55 5.42
N HIS A 62 -3.97 -9.57 5.02
CA HIS A 62 -3.79 -10.80 5.82
C HIS A 62 -2.54 -10.72 6.69
N GLN A 63 -1.48 -10.07 6.18
CA GLN A 63 -0.24 -9.92 6.93
C GLN A 63 0.36 -8.54 6.74
N ILE A 64 0.59 -7.86 7.87
CA ILE A 64 1.21 -6.53 7.91
C ILE A 64 2.18 -6.43 9.08
N GLN A 65 3.27 -5.70 8.88
CA GLN A 65 4.32 -5.46 9.87
C GLN A 65 4.83 -4.02 9.79
N SER A 66 5.33 -3.51 10.91
CA SER A 66 6.04 -2.24 10.97
C SER A 66 7.32 -2.34 11.79
N ASN A 67 8.31 -1.50 11.46
CA ASN A 67 9.55 -1.38 12.23
C ASN A 67 9.33 -0.77 13.62
N ARG A 68 8.17 -0.13 13.89
CA ARG A 68 7.84 0.39 15.22
C ARG A 68 6.73 -0.38 15.94
N PRO A 69 6.96 -0.78 17.20
CA PRO A 69 6.02 -1.61 17.94
C PRO A 69 4.61 -1.02 18.10
N TRP A 70 4.50 0.28 18.36
CA TRP A 70 3.19 0.92 18.54
C TRP A 70 2.39 0.95 17.23
N LEU A 71 3.06 1.19 16.10
CA LEU A 71 2.44 1.22 14.79
C LEU A 71 2.05 -0.18 14.34
N ASP A 72 2.93 -1.16 14.55
CA ASP A 72 2.66 -2.58 14.33
C ASP A 72 1.41 -3.04 15.11
N CYS A 73 1.30 -2.66 16.39
CA CYS A 73 0.12 -2.94 17.22
C CYS A 73 -1.16 -2.30 16.66
N LEU A 74 -1.10 -1.03 16.24
CA LEU A 74 -2.27 -0.37 15.62
C LEU A 74 -2.71 -1.05 14.33
N LEU A 75 -1.76 -1.40 13.45
CA LEU A 75 -2.08 -2.05 12.18
C LEU A 75 -2.73 -3.42 12.40
N LYS A 76 -2.22 -4.21 13.35
CA LYS A 76 -2.82 -5.50 13.71
C LYS A 76 -4.24 -5.36 14.26
N ASN A 77 -4.51 -4.34 15.06
CA ASN A 77 -5.83 -4.15 15.68
C ASN A 77 -6.87 -3.55 14.72
N PHE A 78 -6.45 -2.66 13.82
CA PHE A 78 -7.36 -1.84 13.03
C PHE A 78 -7.37 -2.12 11.53
N VAL A 79 -6.38 -2.84 11.01
CA VAL A 79 -6.22 -3.03 9.55
C VAL A 79 -6.31 -4.49 9.14
N LEU A 80 -5.68 -5.39 9.91
CA LEU A 80 -5.59 -6.81 9.61
C LEU A 80 -6.97 -7.50 9.58
N GLU A 81 -7.19 -8.36 8.59
CA GLU A 81 -8.42 -9.13 8.34
C GLU A 81 -9.70 -8.29 8.24
N ARG A 82 -9.58 -7.02 7.88
CA ARG A 82 -10.73 -6.15 7.62
C ARG A 82 -10.93 -5.93 6.13
N GLU A 83 -12.19 -5.83 5.73
CA GLU A 83 -12.56 -5.49 4.35
C GLU A 83 -12.51 -3.98 4.15
N TRP A 84 -11.54 -3.53 3.35
CA TRP A 84 -11.41 -2.14 2.94
C TRP A 84 -12.01 -1.96 1.56
N LYS A 85 -13.15 -1.27 1.49
CA LYS A 85 -13.70 -0.81 0.22
C LYS A 85 -12.80 0.28 -0.35
N VAL A 86 -12.24 0.03 -1.53
CA VAL A 86 -11.50 1.03 -2.28
C VAL A 86 -12.53 1.91 -3.00
N PRO A 87 -12.53 3.23 -2.76
CA PRO A 87 -13.49 4.11 -3.41
C PRO A 87 -13.36 4.07 -4.94
N ASP A 88 -14.48 4.04 -5.67
CA ASP A 88 -14.51 3.86 -7.14
C ASP A 88 -13.67 4.89 -7.90
N LYS A 89 -13.60 6.14 -7.40
CA LYS A 89 -12.73 7.21 -7.92
C LYS A 89 -11.22 6.91 -7.86
N HIS A 90 -10.82 5.79 -7.27
CA HIS A 90 -9.45 5.33 -7.12
C HIS A 90 -9.23 3.95 -7.77
N ALA A 91 -10.24 3.39 -8.45
CA ALA A 91 -10.12 2.16 -9.24
C ALA A 91 -8.99 2.26 -10.28
N ASP A 92 -8.87 3.40 -10.95
CA ASP A 92 -7.82 3.66 -11.94
C ASP A 92 -6.41 3.54 -11.34
N LEU A 93 -6.24 3.91 -10.07
CA LEU A 93 -4.94 3.80 -9.38
C LEU A 93 -4.59 2.33 -9.10
N ILE A 94 -5.59 1.50 -8.80
CA ILE A 94 -5.40 0.05 -8.65
C ILE A 94 -5.05 -0.59 -9.99
N HIS A 95 -5.79 -0.26 -11.05
CA HIS A 95 -5.46 -0.73 -12.40
C HIS A 95 -4.05 -0.30 -12.82
N TYR A 96 -3.66 0.94 -12.51
CA TYR A 96 -2.31 1.44 -12.78
C TYR A 96 -1.22 0.70 -11.97
N LEU A 97 -1.47 0.40 -10.69
CA LEU A 97 -0.54 -0.38 -9.86
C LEU A 97 -0.36 -1.80 -10.40
N LEU A 98 -1.46 -2.45 -10.80
CA LEU A 98 -1.42 -3.78 -11.43
C LEU A 98 -0.72 -3.74 -12.80
N ALA A 99 -0.92 -2.68 -13.59
CA ALA A 99 -0.27 -2.51 -14.88
C ALA A 99 1.24 -2.24 -14.75
N LEU A 100 1.65 -1.42 -13.76
CA LEU A 100 3.07 -1.14 -13.51
C LEU A 100 3.88 -2.39 -13.14
N ASP A 101 3.30 -3.27 -12.32
CA ASP A 101 3.92 -4.55 -11.96
C ASP A 101 4.16 -5.42 -13.20
N ASN A 102 3.25 -5.39 -14.17
CA ASN A 102 3.41 -6.11 -15.44
C ASN A 102 4.48 -5.48 -16.35
N SER A 103 4.58 -4.14 -16.42
CA SER A 103 5.55 -3.44 -17.29
C SER A 103 7.01 -3.52 -16.82
N GLY A 104 7.27 -3.63 -15.51
CA GLY A 104 8.63 -3.74 -14.97
C GLY A 104 9.30 -5.11 -15.17
N GLN A 105 8.61 -6.06 -15.81
CA GLN A 105 9.07 -7.44 -16.03
C GLN A 105 9.54 -7.69 -17.47
N GLU A 106 9.15 -6.84 -18.43
CA GLU A 106 9.57 -6.97 -19.84
C GLU A 106 11.03 -6.50 -20.06
N GLU A 107 11.55 -5.59 -19.25
CA GLU A 107 12.95 -5.10 -19.34
C GLU A 107 14.00 -6.01 -18.69
N ASN A 108 13.61 -7.05 -17.93
CA ASN A 108 14.55 -7.96 -17.24
C ASN A 108 14.57 -9.38 -17.81
N SER A 109 14.05 -9.58 -19.03
CA SER A 109 14.00 -10.89 -19.70
C SER A 109 14.81 -10.96 -21.01
N GLU A 110 15.72 -10.02 -21.27
CA GLU A 110 16.70 -10.08 -22.37
C GLU A 110 18.11 -10.42 -21.89
#